data_AF-A0A7M2X6E5-F1
#
_entry.id   AF-A0A7M2X6E5-F1
#
_cell.length_a   1.000
_cell.length_b   1.000
_cell.length_c   1.000
_cell.angle_alpha   90.00
_cell.angle_beta   90.00
_cell.angle_gamma   90.00
#
_symmetry.space_group_name_H-M   'P 1'
#
loop_
_entity.id
_entity.type
_entity.pdbx_description
1 polymer ?
#
loop_
_entity_poly.entity_id
_entity_poly.type
_entity_poly.pdbx_seq_one_letter_code
_entity_poly.pdbx_strand_id
1 'polypeptide(L)'
;MKPICSALLDAVQMPSEIGAAWIQAGSTLVAAALAVLGIGWQIRAQAGLSRQAIIDGESRKIKAAMYDDGLRLARQVSNSSIELSTKLRVASVSLGHELQAGGPHPAIPTPNRTLQQLSDLHAQISSDCLALVFLIEERRFVDPEIIIFRDYLVSKLYDLSSVFTQEFPSHLMYVVPTPMGEVVHRAPFSRQLWAEAIASVERALQTLSDIETVVEDFNVEMQNLLLSDVFGHKVAHRAPIDPKCQVVSIENAAAVRAALDESAWAKTCREAEEQERERQRQISALARK
;
A
#
# COMPACT_ATOMS: atom_id res chain seq x y z
N MET A 1 64.55 -20.28 4.31
CA MET A 1 64.17 -21.16 5.45
C MET A 1 65.35 -21.90 6.10
N LYS A 2 66.49 -22.14 5.43
CA LYS A 2 67.67 -22.80 6.06
C LYS A 2 68.42 -22.06 7.21
N PRO A 3 68.43 -20.72 7.35
CA PRO A 3 69.23 -20.07 8.41
C PRO A 3 68.56 -20.05 9.80
N ILE A 4 67.24 -20.29 9.89
CA ILE A 4 66.53 -20.27 11.18
C ILE A 4 66.78 -21.56 11.97
N CYS A 5 66.89 -22.70 11.27
CA CYS A 5 67.19 -23.98 11.92
C CYS A 5 68.63 -24.10 12.43
N SER A 6 69.62 -23.44 11.82
CA SER A 6 71.00 -23.49 12.32
C SER A 6 71.18 -22.65 13.58
N ALA A 7 70.56 -21.46 13.65
CA ALA A 7 70.62 -20.60 14.83
C ALA A 7 69.93 -21.21 16.06
N LEU A 8 68.84 -21.96 15.85
CA LEU A 8 68.18 -22.72 16.93
C LEU A 8 69.02 -23.91 17.43
N LEU A 9 69.80 -24.55 16.55
CA LEU A 9 70.70 -25.64 16.93
C LEU A 9 71.92 -25.15 17.73
N ASP A 10 72.49 -24.00 17.36
CA ASP A 10 73.63 -23.39 18.08
C ASP A 10 73.23 -22.84 19.46
N ALA A 11 71.99 -22.37 19.62
CA ALA A 11 71.46 -21.93 20.92
C ALA A 11 71.26 -23.08 21.93
N VAL A 12 71.05 -24.31 21.45
CA VAL A 12 70.88 -25.51 22.29
C VAL A 12 72.22 -26.04 22.83
N GLN A 13 73.35 -25.65 22.25
CA GLN A 13 74.69 -26.07 22.71
C GLN A 13 75.35 -25.12 23.74
N MET A 14 74.63 -24.09 24.21
CA MET A 14 75.12 -23.16 25.25
C MET A 14 75.11 -23.78 26.67
N PRO A 15 75.93 -23.29 27.62
CA PRO A 15 75.94 -23.75 29.01
C PRO A 15 74.52 -23.81 29.60
N SER A 16 74.19 -24.86 30.34
CA SER A 16 72.80 -25.24 30.71
C SER A 16 71.97 -24.12 31.34
N GLU A 17 72.59 -23.20 32.08
CA GLU A 17 71.91 -22.05 32.69
C GLU A 17 71.59 -20.92 31.69
N ILE A 18 72.49 -20.67 30.71
CA ILE A 18 72.32 -19.63 29.70
C ILE A 18 71.32 -20.09 28.62
N GLY A 19 71.39 -21.36 28.22
CA GLY A 19 70.46 -21.96 27.27
C GLY A 19 69.01 -21.97 27.78
N ALA A 20 68.81 -22.28 29.07
CA ALA A 20 67.48 -22.26 29.70
C ALA A 20 66.86 -20.85 29.70
N ALA A 21 67.64 -19.81 29.99
CA ALA A 21 67.19 -18.42 29.99
C ALA A 21 66.75 -17.95 28.59
N TRP A 22 67.48 -18.33 27.53
CA TRP A 22 67.13 -18.01 26.15
C TRP A 22 65.84 -18.72 25.68
N ILE A 23 65.65 -19.97 26.07
CA ILE A 23 64.43 -20.72 25.76
C ILE A 23 63.22 -20.08 26.46
N GLN A 24 63.36 -19.66 27.71
CA GLN A 24 62.31 -18.98 28.46
C GLN A 24 61.98 -17.58 27.90
N ALA A 25 62.99 -16.80 27.52
CA ALA A 25 62.78 -15.50 26.88
C ALA A 25 62.11 -15.65 25.49
N GLY A 26 62.56 -16.62 24.70
CA GLY A 26 61.98 -16.92 23.39
C GLY A 26 60.53 -17.40 23.46
N SER A 27 60.20 -18.28 24.41
CA SER A 27 58.81 -18.74 24.59
C SER A 27 57.87 -17.61 25.00
N THR A 28 58.35 -16.68 25.84
CA THR A 28 57.59 -15.49 26.27
C THR A 28 57.31 -14.56 25.09
N LEU A 29 58.29 -14.32 24.22
CA LEU A 29 58.13 -13.50 23.02
C LEU A 29 57.15 -14.12 22.02
N VAL A 30 57.22 -15.43 21.81
CA VAL A 30 56.27 -16.13 20.91
C VAL A 30 54.86 -16.12 21.50
N ALA A 31 54.70 -16.38 22.79
CA ALA A 31 53.41 -16.30 23.47
C ALA A 31 52.82 -14.89 23.39
N ALA A 32 53.63 -13.86 23.60
CA ALA A 32 53.21 -12.46 23.46
C ALA A 32 52.80 -12.13 22.01
N ALA A 33 53.55 -12.57 21.01
CA ALA A 33 53.20 -12.36 19.60
C ALA A 33 51.89 -13.05 19.22
N LEU A 34 51.69 -14.30 19.64
CA LEU A 34 50.44 -15.03 19.41
C LEU A 34 49.25 -14.38 20.14
N ALA A 35 49.46 -13.87 21.36
CA ALA A 35 48.42 -13.15 22.08
C ALA A 35 48.00 -11.87 21.34
N VAL A 36 48.96 -11.07 20.86
CA VAL A 36 48.67 -9.84 20.09
C VAL A 36 47.95 -10.16 18.77
N LEU A 37 48.40 -11.18 18.04
CA LEU A 37 47.74 -11.61 16.80
C LEU A 37 46.31 -12.13 17.07
N GLY A 38 46.13 -12.90 18.15
CA GLY A 38 44.83 -13.39 18.59
C GLY A 38 43.86 -12.27 18.93
N ILE A 39 44.31 -11.26 19.69
CA ILE A 39 43.53 -10.07 20.02
C ILE A 39 43.18 -9.28 18.75
N GLY A 40 44.14 -9.09 17.85
CA GLY A 40 43.90 -8.39 16.58
C GLY A 40 42.85 -9.10 15.71
N TRP A 41 42.90 -10.44 15.65
CA TRP A 41 41.89 -11.22 14.93
C TRP A 41 40.51 -11.14 15.58
N GLN A 42 40.42 -11.22 16.92
CA GLN A 42 39.17 -11.06 17.65
C GLN A 42 38.54 -9.68 17.44
N ILE A 43 39.33 -8.60 17.50
CA ILE A 43 38.85 -7.23 17.24
C ILE A 43 38.30 -7.13 15.82
N ARG A 44 38.99 -7.70 14.81
CA ARG A 44 38.51 -7.69 13.43
C ARG A 44 37.19 -8.46 13.27
N ALA A 45 37.07 -9.63 13.92
CA ALA A 45 35.85 -10.41 13.90
C ALA A 45 34.69 -9.68 14.60
N GLN A 46 34.93 -9.09 15.77
CA GLN A 46 33.95 -8.28 16.51
C GLN A 46 33.53 -7.02 15.75
N ALA A 47 34.47 -6.34 15.09
CA ALA A 47 34.15 -5.18 14.25
C ALA A 47 33.23 -5.55 13.08
N GLY A 48 33.44 -6.72 12.46
CA GLY A 48 32.55 -7.25 11.43
C GLY A 48 31.14 -7.52 11.95
N LEU A 49 31.02 -8.21 13.09
CA LEU A 49 29.73 -8.49 13.74
C LEU A 49 29.02 -7.20 14.17
N SER A 50 29.74 -6.24 14.75
CA SER A 50 29.20 -4.95 15.15
C SER A 50 28.68 -4.16 13.95
N ARG A 51 29.44 -4.12 12.85
CA ARG A 51 28.99 -3.46 11.61
C ARG A 51 27.73 -4.12 11.06
N GLN A 52 27.66 -5.44 11.03
CA GLN A 52 26.47 -6.15 10.56
C GLN A 52 25.25 -5.85 11.46
N ALA A 53 25.43 -5.87 12.77
CA ALA A 53 24.36 -5.53 13.72
C ALA A 53 23.86 -4.09 13.54
N ILE A 54 24.74 -3.14 13.22
CA ILE A 54 24.35 -1.75 12.91
C ILE A 54 23.55 -1.70 11.61
N ILE A 55 24.02 -2.36 10.54
CA ILE A 55 23.32 -2.41 9.25
C ILE A 55 21.93 -3.04 9.40
N ASP A 56 21.84 -4.17 10.09
CA ASP A 56 20.58 -4.86 10.35
C ASP A 56 19.65 -4.00 11.20
N GLY A 57 20.20 -3.29 12.19
CA GLY A 57 19.45 -2.35 13.03
C GLY A 57 18.87 -1.18 12.22
N GLU A 58 19.66 -0.53 11.38
CA GLU A 58 19.20 0.57 10.52
C GLU A 58 18.20 0.08 9.46
N SER A 59 18.45 -1.09 8.86
CA SER A 59 17.52 -1.72 7.92
C SER A 59 16.15 -1.95 8.56
N ARG A 60 16.11 -2.49 9.78
CA ARG A 60 14.86 -2.70 10.53
C ARG A 60 14.13 -1.40 10.84
N LYS A 61 14.85 -0.34 11.20
CA LYS A 61 14.24 0.99 11.44
C LYS A 61 13.60 1.54 10.17
N ILE A 62 14.30 1.45 9.03
CA ILE A 62 13.80 1.91 7.74
C ILE A 62 12.56 1.12 7.34
N LYS A 63 12.60 -0.22 7.43
CA LYS A 63 11.43 -1.09 7.18
C LYS A 63 10.23 -0.76 8.07
N ALA A 64 10.47 -0.54 9.37
CA ALA A 64 9.42 -0.18 10.31
C ALA A 64 8.79 1.19 9.98
N ALA A 65 9.60 2.19 9.64
CA ALA A 65 9.11 3.51 9.22
C ALA A 65 8.28 3.43 7.94
N MET A 66 8.74 2.67 6.94
CA MET A 66 7.99 2.44 5.70
C MET A 66 6.64 1.75 5.96
N TYR A 67 6.63 0.74 6.82
CA TYR A 67 5.40 0.05 7.20
C TYR A 67 4.43 0.99 7.94
N ASP A 68 4.92 1.79 8.90
CA ASP A 68 4.09 2.73 9.66
C ASP A 68 3.41 3.77 8.77
N ASP A 69 4.14 4.33 7.79
CA ASP A 69 3.55 5.23 6.79
C ASP A 69 2.46 4.55 5.94
N GLY A 70 2.70 3.31 5.52
CA GLY A 70 1.70 2.52 4.78
C GLY A 70 0.45 2.28 5.60
N LEU A 71 0.64 1.83 6.84
CA LEU A 71 -0.44 1.60 7.79
C LEU A 71 -1.23 2.88 8.10
N ARG A 72 -0.54 4.03 8.23
CA ARG A 72 -1.17 5.32 8.49
C ARG A 72 -2.10 5.72 7.34
N LEU A 73 -1.63 5.68 6.10
CA LEU A 73 -2.47 6.03 4.94
C LEU A 73 -3.59 5.02 4.72
N ALA A 74 -3.32 3.72 4.87
CA ALA A 74 -4.34 2.68 4.79
C ALA A 74 -5.47 2.88 5.82
N ARG A 75 -5.13 3.27 7.06
CA ARG A 75 -6.11 3.64 8.08
C ARG A 75 -6.90 4.89 7.72
N GLN A 76 -6.28 5.89 7.10
CA GLN A 76 -6.99 7.09 6.64
C GLN A 76 -8.05 6.72 5.59
N VAL A 77 -7.68 5.93 4.58
CA VAL A 77 -8.62 5.43 3.55
C VAL A 77 -9.74 4.61 4.18
N SER A 78 -9.42 3.70 5.11
CA SER A 78 -10.44 2.90 5.80
C SER A 78 -11.40 3.77 6.62
N ASN A 79 -10.89 4.78 7.34
CA ASN A 79 -11.71 5.69 8.12
C ASN A 79 -12.65 6.52 7.24
N SER A 80 -12.16 7.12 6.15
CA SER A 80 -13.00 7.90 5.25
C SER A 80 -13.99 7.02 4.48
N SER A 81 -13.62 5.77 4.15
CA SER A 81 -14.54 4.77 3.60
C SER A 81 -15.66 4.39 4.57
N ILE A 82 -15.36 4.13 5.84
CA ILE A 82 -16.36 3.83 6.86
C ILE A 82 -17.32 5.01 7.03
N GLU A 83 -16.80 6.24 7.09
CA GLU A 83 -17.62 7.43 7.24
C GLU A 83 -18.58 7.61 6.05
N LEU A 84 -18.07 7.54 4.82
CA LEU A 84 -18.89 7.65 3.63
C LEU A 84 -19.90 6.50 3.52
N SER A 85 -19.47 5.26 3.74
CA SER A 85 -20.33 4.07 3.73
C SER A 85 -21.46 4.18 4.75
N THR A 86 -21.18 4.70 5.94
CA THR A 86 -22.19 4.91 6.99
C THR A 86 -23.26 5.90 6.52
N LYS A 87 -22.85 7.01 5.92
CA LYS A 87 -23.79 8.00 5.36
C LYS A 87 -24.61 7.45 4.21
N LEU A 88 -23.98 6.70 3.30
CA LEU A 88 -24.66 6.04 2.18
C LEU A 88 -25.66 4.98 2.66
N ARG A 89 -25.34 4.18 3.68
CA ARG A 89 -26.30 3.21 4.27
C ARG A 89 -27.49 3.91 4.92
N VAL A 90 -27.24 4.97 5.68
CA VAL A 90 -28.32 5.79 6.27
C VAL A 90 -29.22 6.36 5.16
N ALA A 91 -28.63 6.82 4.05
CA ALA A 91 -29.36 7.27 2.88
C ALA A 91 -30.16 6.14 2.20
N SER A 92 -29.58 4.95 2.00
CA SER A 92 -30.27 3.79 1.40
C SER A 92 -31.50 3.37 2.20
N VAL A 93 -31.37 3.17 3.52
CA VAL A 93 -32.48 2.81 4.42
C VAL A 93 -33.59 3.84 4.37
N SER A 94 -33.18 5.10 4.46
CA SER A 94 -34.04 6.27 4.32
C SER A 94 -34.83 6.29 3.01
N LEU A 95 -34.16 6.06 1.88
CA LEU A 95 -34.81 6.03 0.58
C LEU A 95 -35.78 4.84 0.47
N GLY A 96 -35.44 3.70 1.04
CA GLY A 96 -36.31 2.52 1.11
C GLY A 96 -37.60 2.77 1.88
N HIS A 97 -37.53 3.48 3.01
CA HIS A 97 -38.72 3.87 3.77
C HIS A 97 -39.65 4.80 3.00
N GLU A 98 -39.09 5.79 2.28
CA GLU A 98 -39.88 6.73 1.47
C GLU A 98 -40.51 6.05 0.25
N LEU A 99 -39.80 5.10 -0.38
CA LEU A 99 -40.35 4.26 -1.43
C LEU A 99 -41.55 3.44 -0.93
N GLN A 100 -41.46 2.85 0.27
CA GLN A 100 -42.56 2.10 0.88
C GLN A 100 -43.75 3.00 1.27
N ALA A 101 -43.47 4.22 1.73
CA ALA A 101 -44.50 5.21 2.09
C ALA A 101 -45.21 5.82 0.88
N GLY A 102 -44.76 5.53 -0.35
CA GLY A 102 -45.35 6.04 -1.58
C GLY A 102 -44.83 7.43 -2.01
N GLY A 103 -43.70 7.87 -1.47
CA GLY A 103 -43.06 9.13 -1.82
C GLY A 103 -42.49 9.89 -0.62
N PRO A 104 -41.94 11.09 -0.84
CA PRO A 104 -41.38 11.91 0.22
C PRO A 104 -42.47 12.29 1.23
N HIS A 105 -42.32 11.84 2.47
CA HIS A 105 -43.30 12.07 3.53
C HIS A 105 -42.97 13.37 4.29
N PRO A 106 -43.83 14.40 4.28
CA PRO A 106 -43.52 15.73 4.84
C PRO A 106 -43.28 15.74 6.35
N ALA A 107 -43.71 14.68 7.06
CA ALA A 107 -43.53 14.56 8.51
C ALA A 107 -42.21 13.92 8.94
N ILE A 108 -41.39 13.42 8.02
CA ILE A 108 -40.08 12.85 8.36
C ILE A 108 -39.04 13.93 8.06
N PRO A 109 -38.59 14.72 9.05
CA PRO A 109 -37.41 15.54 8.83
C PRO A 109 -36.30 14.60 8.35
N THR A 110 -35.61 14.99 7.29
CA THR A 110 -34.48 14.24 6.73
C THR A 110 -33.19 14.92 7.16
N PRO A 111 -32.83 14.88 8.46
CA PRO A 111 -31.59 15.45 8.90
C PRO A 111 -30.47 14.65 8.25
N ASN A 112 -29.50 15.36 7.66
CA ASN A 112 -28.21 14.83 7.24
C ASN A 112 -28.16 14.11 5.87
N ARG A 113 -29.11 14.37 4.97
CA ARG A 113 -29.01 13.93 3.56
C ARG A 113 -28.70 15.10 2.65
N THR A 114 -27.59 15.80 2.86
CA THR A 114 -27.19 16.77 1.84
C THR A 114 -26.29 16.08 0.83
N LEU A 115 -26.64 16.19 -0.46
CA LEU A 115 -25.76 15.74 -1.54
C LEU A 115 -24.35 16.35 -1.37
N GLN A 116 -24.28 17.58 -0.86
CA GLN A 116 -23.03 18.25 -0.50
C GLN A 116 -22.18 17.43 0.48
N GLN A 117 -22.74 16.96 1.61
CA GLN A 117 -21.99 16.13 2.57
C GLN A 117 -21.48 14.84 1.95
N LEU A 118 -22.27 14.19 1.08
CA LEU A 118 -21.82 12.98 0.38
C LEU A 118 -20.68 13.32 -0.60
N SER A 119 -20.79 14.43 -1.32
CA SER A 119 -19.73 14.92 -2.22
C SER A 119 -18.44 15.29 -1.47
N ASP A 120 -18.55 15.93 -0.30
CA ASP A 120 -17.40 16.28 0.55
C ASP A 120 -16.70 15.02 1.06
N LEU A 121 -17.46 14.03 1.53
CA LEU A 121 -16.91 12.74 1.96
C LEU A 121 -16.29 11.95 0.81
N HIS A 122 -16.91 12.00 -0.38
CA HIS A 122 -16.32 11.43 -1.60
C HIS A 122 -15.00 12.11 -1.99
N ALA A 123 -14.91 13.44 -1.89
CA ALA A 123 -13.68 14.17 -2.13
C ALA A 123 -12.59 13.78 -1.11
N GLN A 124 -12.97 13.60 0.17
CA GLN A 124 -12.06 13.19 1.22
C GLN A 124 -11.47 11.79 0.95
N ILE A 125 -12.31 10.77 0.71
CA ILE A 125 -11.79 9.43 0.40
C ILE A 125 -10.97 9.41 -0.89
N SER A 126 -11.35 10.21 -1.90
CA SER A 126 -10.57 10.33 -3.13
C SER A 126 -9.17 10.86 -2.84
N SER A 127 -9.07 11.90 -2.02
CA SER A 127 -7.79 12.46 -1.57
C SER A 127 -6.96 11.44 -0.80
N ASP A 128 -7.57 10.70 0.13
CA ASP A 128 -6.87 9.68 0.93
C ASP A 128 -6.38 8.52 0.07
N CYS A 129 -7.19 8.06 -0.89
CA CYS A 129 -6.81 7.03 -1.86
C CYS A 129 -5.63 7.49 -2.74
N LEU A 130 -5.67 8.75 -3.21
CA LEU A 130 -4.57 9.32 -4.00
C LEU A 130 -3.27 9.42 -3.19
N ALA A 131 -3.35 9.78 -1.91
CA ALA A 131 -2.18 9.78 -1.03
C ALA A 131 -1.57 8.37 -0.91
N LEU A 132 -2.40 7.34 -0.77
CA LEU A 132 -1.95 5.94 -0.74
C LEU A 132 -1.35 5.51 -2.10
N VAL A 133 -1.94 5.94 -3.21
CA VAL A 133 -1.41 5.72 -4.56
C VAL A 133 -0.01 6.30 -4.70
N PHE A 134 0.22 7.56 -4.31
CA PHE A 134 1.54 8.17 -4.39
C PHE A 134 2.57 7.43 -3.53
N LEU A 135 2.16 6.99 -2.33
CA LEU A 135 3.01 6.18 -1.47
C LEU A 135 3.45 4.86 -2.13
N ILE A 136 2.52 4.17 -2.80
CA ILE A 136 2.80 2.96 -3.56
C ILE A 136 3.80 3.24 -4.69
N GLU A 137 3.62 4.33 -5.41
CA GLU A 137 4.51 4.74 -6.51
C GLU A 137 5.92 5.07 -6.03
N GLU A 138 6.06 5.77 -4.91
CA GLU A 138 7.34 6.10 -4.28
C GLU A 138 8.08 4.83 -3.80
N ARG A 139 7.35 3.76 -3.48
CA ARG A 139 7.88 2.53 -2.87
C ARG A 139 8.11 1.37 -3.83
N ARG A 140 8.05 1.62 -5.14
CA ARG A 140 8.34 0.62 -6.17
C ARG A 140 9.74 -0.02 -6.08
N PHE A 141 10.66 0.59 -5.35
CA PHE A 141 12.00 0.01 -5.10
C PHE A 141 11.96 -1.17 -4.12
N VAL A 142 10.89 -1.33 -3.32
CA VAL A 142 10.72 -2.48 -2.42
C VAL A 142 10.39 -3.72 -3.24
N ASP A 143 9.35 -3.61 -4.08
CA ASP A 143 8.97 -4.62 -5.07
C ASP A 143 8.28 -3.91 -6.26
N PRO A 144 8.70 -4.15 -7.51
CA PRO A 144 8.11 -3.48 -8.67
C PRO A 144 6.64 -3.85 -8.91
N GLU A 145 6.20 -5.03 -8.48
CA GLU A 145 4.85 -5.55 -8.67
C GLU A 145 3.84 -4.92 -7.70
N ILE A 146 4.30 -4.23 -6.64
CA ILE A 146 3.43 -3.49 -5.71
C ILE A 146 2.55 -2.44 -6.42
N ILE A 147 2.95 -2.05 -7.64
CA ILE A 147 2.19 -1.14 -8.48
C ILE A 147 0.79 -1.65 -8.84
N ILE A 148 0.53 -2.96 -8.73
CA ILE A 148 -0.80 -3.52 -8.96
C ILE A 148 -1.86 -2.97 -7.99
N PHE A 149 -1.46 -2.68 -6.75
CA PHE A 149 -2.35 -2.09 -5.75
C PHE A 149 -2.81 -0.68 -6.16
N ARG A 150 -1.90 0.10 -6.75
CA ARG A 150 -2.23 1.40 -7.33
C ARG A 150 -3.25 1.23 -8.45
N ASP A 151 -2.96 0.38 -9.43
CA ASP A 151 -3.80 0.24 -10.63
C ASP A 151 -5.22 -0.19 -10.22
N TYR A 152 -5.33 -1.12 -9.27
CA TYR A 152 -6.61 -1.55 -8.72
C TYR A 152 -7.33 -0.42 -7.97
N LEU A 153 -6.64 0.30 -7.06
CA LEU A 153 -7.21 1.43 -6.33
C LEU A 153 -7.72 2.53 -7.26
N VAL A 154 -6.93 2.90 -8.27
CA VAL A 154 -7.31 3.92 -9.26
C VAL A 154 -8.52 3.46 -10.08
N SER A 155 -8.57 2.20 -10.48
CA SER A 155 -9.74 1.65 -11.17
C SER A 155 -11.00 1.73 -10.30
N LYS A 156 -10.92 1.37 -9.02
CA LYS A 156 -12.09 1.45 -8.12
C LYS A 156 -12.47 2.89 -7.78
N LEU A 157 -11.49 3.78 -7.66
CA LEU A 157 -11.75 5.20 -7.49
C LEU A 157 -12.46 5.80 -8.72
N TYR A 158 -12.10 5.35 -9.92
CA TYR A 158 -12.79 5.72 -11.16
C TYR A 158 -14.26 5.25 -11.15
N ASP A 159 -14.51 4.00 -10.76
CA ASP A 159 -15.86 3.46 -10.64
C ASP A 159 -16.70 4.26 -9.62
N LEU A 160 -16.13 4.58 -8.46
CA LEU A 160 -16.79 5.38 -7.43
C LEU A 160 -17.10 6.80 -7.93
N SER A 161 -16.13 7.44 -8.60
CA SER A 161 -16.28 8.76 -9.18
C SER A 161 -17.38 8.79 -10.25
N SER A 162 -17.48 7.73 -11.07
CA SER A 162 -18.55 7.58 -12.06
C SER A 162 -19.93 7.58 -11.41
N VAL A 163 -20.11 6.85 -10.31
CA VAL A 163 -21.37 6.84 -9.56
C VAL A 163 -21.72 8.25 -9.06
N PHE A 164 -20.75 8.96 -8.46
CA PHE A 164 -20.97 10.31 -7.91
C PHE A 164 -21.20 11.39 -8.97
N THR A 165 -20.60 11.26 -10.15
CA THR A 165 -20.64 12.29 -11.20
C THR A 165 -21.72 12.04 -12.25
N GLN A 166 -22.08 10.79 -12.52
CA GLN A 166 -23.02 10.43 -13.57
C GLN A 166 -24.36 9.97 -13.01
N GLU A 167 -24.36 9.11 -11.99
CA GLU A 167 -25.58 8.46 -11.51
C GLU A 167 -26.29 9.27 -10.43
N PHE A 168 -25.54 9.80 -9.47
CA PHE A 168 -26.11 10.58 -8.37
C PHE A 168 -26.84 11.84 -8.86
N PRO A 169 -26.30 12.63 -9.82
CA PRO A 169 -27.05 13.76 -10.36
C PRO A 169 -28.30 13.32 -11.13
N SER A 170 -28.28 12.15 -11.76
CA SER A 170 -29.39 11.62 -12.56
C SER A 170 -30.52 11.03 -11.71
N HIS A 171 -30.22 10.44 -10.56
CA HIS A 171 -31.20 9.73 -9.74
C HIS A 171 -31.36 10.32 -8.34
N LEU A 172 -30.24 10.63 -7.67
CA LEU A 172 -30.21 11.01 -6.26
C LEU A 172 -30.63 12.47 -6.04
N MET A 173 -30.27 13.38 -6.94
CA MET A 173 -30.61 14.82 -6.86
C MET A 173 -32.12 15.09 -6.80
N TYR A 174 -32.94 14.18 -7.34
CA TYR A 174 -34.41 14.32 -7.37
C TYR A 174 -35.11 13.78 -6.12
N VAL A 175 -34.41 12.95 -5.33
CA VAL A 175 -34.97 12.27 -4.15
C VAL A 175 -34.33 12.73 -2.84
N VAL A 176 -33.20 13.43 -2.91
CA VAL A 176 -32.46 13.96 -1.76
C VAL A 176 -32.66 15.48 -1.65
N PRO A 177 -32.93 16.04 -0.46
CA PRO A 177 -33.09 17.48 -0.26
C PRO A 177 -31.80 18.26 -0.57
N THR A 178 -31.97 19.47 -1.10
CA THR A 178 -30.85 20.40 -1.28
C THR A 178 -30.46 21.06 0.05
N PRO A 179 -29.26 21.68 0.15
CA PRO A 179 -28.82 22.38 1.37
C PRO A 179 -29.78 23.47 1.86
N MET A 180 -30.62 24.02 0.97
CA MET A 180 -31.65 25.01 1.29
C MET A 180 -32.90 24.38 1.96
N GLY A 181 -32.91 23.08 2.22
CA GLY A 181 -34.05 22.34 2.76
C GLY A 181 -35.16 22.07 1.74
N GLU A 182 -35.05 22.64 0.54
CA GLU A 182 -35.97 22.40 -0.56
C GLU A 182 -35.55 21.13 -1.30
N VAL A 183 -36.46 20.18 -1.44
CA VAL A 183 -36.31 19.12 -2.44
C VAL A 183 -36.67 19.74 -3.79
N VAL A 184 -35.77 19.65 -4.77
CA VAL A 184 -36.08 20.07 -6.15
C VAL A 184 -37.05 19.05 -6.74
N HIS A 185 -38.33 19.19 -6.39
CA HIS A 185 -39.40 18.36 -6.90
C HIS A 185 -39.71 18.77 -8.34
N ARG A 186 -39.10 18.09 -9.33
CA ARG A 186 -39.61 18.06 -10.70
C ARG A 186 -40.41 16.77 -10.91
N ALA A 187 -41.65 16.88 -11.35
CA ALA A 187 -42.62 15.78 -11.49
C ALA A 187 -42.27 14.74 -12.60
N PRO A 188 -42.86 13.53 -12.62
CA PRO A 188 -43.61 12.84 -11.56
C PRO A 188 -42.78 11.70 -10.93
N PHE A 189 -42.99 11.49 -9.64
CA PHE A 189 -42.41 10.41 -8.85
C PHE A 189 -42.71 9.04 -9.46
N SER A 190 -41.69 8.37 -10.02
CA SER A 190 -41.80 6.97 -10.45
C SER A 190 -41.11 6.06 -9.43
N ARG A 191 -41.71 4.90 -9.12
CA ARG A 191 -41.04 3.87 -8.31
C ARG A 191 -39.70 3.45 -8.91
N GLN A 192 -39.57 3.58 -10.23
CA GLN A 192 -38.34 3.30 -10.96
C GLN A 192 -37.20 4.25 -10.56
N LEU A 193 -37.44 5.56 -10.48
CA LEU A 193 -36.43 6.54 -10.07
C LEU A 193 -35.84 6.23 -8.68
N TRP A 194 -36.70 5.82 -7.73
CA TRP A 194 -36.28 5.41 -6.40
C TRP A 194 -35.45 4.13 -6.42
N ALA A 195 -35.87 3.13 -7.22
CA ALA A 195 -35.11 1.90 -7.37
C ALA A 195 -33.72 2.17 -7.97
N GLU A 196 -33.63 3.07 -8.96
CA GLU A 196 -32.36 3.48 -9.58
C GLU A 196 -31.47 4.28 -8.61
N ALA A 197 -32.06 5.16 -7.78
CA ALA A 197 -31.32 5.87 -6.74
C ALA A 197 -30.74 4.90 -5.68
N ILE A 198 -31.55 3.95 -5.19
CA ILE A 198 -31.10 2.91 -4.26
C ILE A 198 -30.00 2.06 -4.92
N ALA A 199 -30.18 1.61 -6.16
CA ALA A 199 -29.19 0.82 -6.88
C ALA A 199 -27.86 1.58 -7.08
N SER A 200 -27.91 2.90 -7.28
CA SER A 200 -26.70 3.74 -7.38
C SER A 200 -25.97 3.82 -6.04
N VAL A 201 -26.71 3.94 -4.92
CA VAL A 201 -26.13 3.93 -3.57
C VAL A 201 -25.50 2.56 -3.25
N GLU A 202 -26.17 1.45 -3.58
CA GLU A 202 -25.64 0.10 -3.38
C GLU A 202 -24.39 -0.15 -4.23
N ARG A 203 -24.32 0.38 -5.46
CA ARG A 203 -23.09 0.34 -6.26
C ARG A 203 -21.93 1.09 -5.61
N ALA A 204 -22.17 2.31 -5.11
CA ALA A 204 -21.15 3.05 -4.37
C ALA A 204 -20.67 2.27 -3.13
N LEU A 205 -21.59 1.66 -2.37
CA LEU A 205 -21.24 0.83 -1.20
C LEU A 205 -20.40 -0.38 -1.59
N GLN A 206 -20.72 -1.06 -2.69
CA GLN A 206 -19.92 -2.17 -3.19
C GLN A 206 -18.52 -1.71 -3.60
N THR A 207 -18.41 -0.59 -4.32
CA THR A 207 -17.10 -0.04 -4.71
C THR A 207 -16.26 0.36 -3.50
N LEU A 208 -16.87 0.93 -2.45
CA LEU A 208 -16.19 1.23 -1.20
C LEU A 208 -15.68 -0.04 -0.50
N SER A 209 -16.51 -1.09 -0.48
CA SER A 209 -16.07 -2.39 0.02
C SER A 209 -14.88 -2.94 -0.77
N ASP A 210 -14.88 -2.82 -2.11
CA ASP A 210 -13.76 -3.24 -2.94
C ASP A 210 -12.48 -2.44 -2.60
N ILE A 211 -12.60 -1.12 -2.38
CA ILE A 211 -11.48 -0.25 -1.95
C ILE A 211 -10.94 -0.72 -0.59
N GLU A 212 -11.80 -0.99 0.39
CA GLU A 212 -11.37 -1.50 1.70
C GLU A 212 -10.63 -2.84 1.58
N THR A 213 -11.12 -3.75 0.75
CA THR A 213 -10.47 -5.05 0.56
C THR A 213 -9.08 -4.95 -0.06
N VAL A 214 -8.86 -4.05 -1.04
CA VAL A 214 -7.52 -3.86 -1.62
C VAL A 214 -6.57 -3.14 -0.65
N VAL A 215 -7.09 -2.27 0.22
CA VAL A 215 -6.30 -1.64 1.29
C VAL A 215 -5.86 -2.66 2.33
N GLU A 216 -6.74 -3.60 2.70
CA GLU A 216 -6.39 -4.71 3.57
C GLU A 216 -5.32 -5.61 2.94
N ASP A 217 -5.51 -5.98 1.67
CA ASP A 217 -4.55 -6.79 0.92
C ASP A 217 -3.17 -6.10 0.83
N PHE A 218 -3.15 -4.79 0.58
CA PHE A 218 -1.93 -4.00 0.57
C PHE A 218 -1.22 -4.04 1.92
N ASN A 219 -1.94 -3.91 3.03
CA ASN A 219 -1.36 -4.00 4.37
C ASN A 219 -0.72 -5.38 4.63
N VAL A 220 -1.40 -6.46 4.22
CA VAL A 220 -0.88 -7.82 4.34
C VAL A 220 0.40 -7.99 3.52
N GLU A 221 0.42 -7.48 2.28
CA GLU A 221 1.64 -7.52 1.46
C GLU A 221 2.77 -6.71 2.08
N MET A 222 2.50 -5.49 2.54
CA MET A 222 3.52 -4.66 3.18
C MET A 222 4.08 -5.31 4.45
N GLN A 223 3.22 -5.97 5.24
CA GLN A 223 3.66 -6.74 6.40
C GLN A 223 4.57 -7.91 5.97
N ASN A 224 4.20 -8.62 4.91
CA ASN A 224 4.97 -9.74 4.39
C ASN A 224 6.31 -9.32 3.78
N LEU A 225 6.37 -8.20 3.05
CA LEU A 225 7.59 -7.69 2.43
C LEU A 225 8.55 -7.06 3.45
N LEU A 226 8.02 -6.31 4.42
CA LEU A 226 8.85 -5.50 5.31
C LEU A 226 9.14 -6.15 6.66
N LEU A 227 8.25 -7.00 7.18
CA LEU A 227 8.30 -7.45 8.59
C LEU A 227 8.43 -8.96 8.76
N SER A 228 8.28 -9.77 7.71
CA SER A 228 8.30 -11.23 7.82
C SER A 228 9.64 -11.78 8.35
N ASP A 229 10.76 -11.11 8.07
CA ASP A 229 12.08 -11.46 8.59
C ASP A 229 12.24 -11.14 10.08
N VAL A 230 11.48 -10.15 10.59
CA VAL A 230 11.50 -9.76 12.00
C VAL A 230 10.72 -10.75 12.85
N PHE A 231 9.56 -11.21 12.36
CA PHE A 231 8.65 -12.09 13.11
C PHE A 231 8.79 -13.57 12.74
N GLY A 232 9.58 -13.91 11.72
CA GLY A 232 9.86 -15.28 11.30
C GLY A 232 8.68 -16.00 10.63
N HIS A 233 7.63 -15.28 10.23
CA HIS A 233 6.47 -15.85 9.54
C HIS A 233 5.82 -14.81 8.61
N LYS A 234 5.07 -15.31 7.62
CA LYS A 234 4.21 -14.51 6.74
C LYS A 234 2.77 -14.55 7.23
N VAL A 235 2.06 -13.45 7.05
CA VAL A 235 0.60 -13.38 7.21
C VAL A 235 -0.06 -13.96 5.97
N ALA A 236 -1.04 -14.84 6.20
CA ALA A 236 -1.82 -15.41 5.11
C ALA A 236 -2.73 -14.36 4.49
N HIS A 237 -2.85 -14.38 3.15
CA HIS A 237 -3.84 -13.60 2.44
C HIS A 237 -5.27 -14.04 2.81
N ARG A 238 -6.22 -13.12 2.67
CA ARG A 238 -7.65 -13.44 2.87
C ARG A 238 -8.12 -14.53 1.91
N ALA A 239 -9.11 -15.30 2.34
CA ALA A 239 -9.80 -16.30 1.53
C ALA A 239 -11.29 -15.92 1.44
N PRO A 240 -11.70 -15.10 0.45
CA PRO A 240 -13.07 -14.65 0.34
C PRO A 240 -14.04 -15.82 0.15
N ILE A 241 -15.20 -15.75 0.82
CA ILE A 241 -16.25 -16.77 0.70
C ILE A 241 -16.86 -16.73 -0.70
N ASP A 242 -17.08 -15.54 -1.25
CA ASP A 242 -17.53 -15.37 -2.63
C ASP A 242 -16.31 -15.48 -3.59
N PRO A 243 -16.29 -16.45 -4.51
CA PRO A 243 -15.21 -16.59 -5.50
C PRO A 243 -15.09 -15.40 -6.46
N LYS A 244 -16.11 -14.53 -6.55
CA LYS A 244 -16.05 -13.30 -7.35
C LYS A 244 -15.22 -12.20 -6.68
N CYS A 245 -15.05 -12.26 -5.36
CA CYS A 245 -14.23 -11.30 -4.64
C CYS A 245 -12.76 -11.63 -4.88
N GLN A 246 -12.11 -10.87 -5.75
CA GLN A 246 -10.71 -11.05 -6.07
C GLN A 246 -9.82 -10.56 -4.92
N VAL A 247 -8.81 -11.36 -4.55
CA VAL A 247 -7.71 -10.96 -3.67
C VAL A 247 -6.63 -10.32 -4.52
N VAL A 248 -6.08 -9.18 -4.10
CA VAL A 248 -4.96 -8.55 -4.78
C VAL A 248 -3.67 -8.95 -4.06
N SER A 249 -2.75 -9.59 -4.75
CA SER A 249 -1.44 -9.97 -4.20
C SER A 249 -0.35 -9.79 -5.25
N ILE A 250 0.90 -9.73 -4.81
CA ILE A 250 2.03 -9.70 -5.74
C ILE A 250 2.10 -11.01 -6.53
N GLU A 251 1.80 -12.13 -5.88
CA GLU A 251 1.83 -13.46 -6.51
C GLU A 251 0.79 -13.62 -7.63
N ASN A 252 -0.34 -12.93 -7.55
CA ASN A 252 -1.41 -12.99 -8.55
C ASN A 252 -1.51 -11.73 -9.43
N ALA A 253 -0.50 -10.86 -9.39
CA ALA A 253 -0.52 -9.56 -10.07
C ALA A 253 -0.87 -9.65 -11.56
N ALA A 254 -0.37 -10.68 -12.27
CA ALA A 254 -0.70 -10.88 -13.68
C ALA A 254 -2.19 -11.14 -13.94
N ALA A 255 -2.84 -11.93 -13.08
CA ALA A 255 -4.28 -12.21 -13.19
C ALA A 255 -5.11 -10.97 -12.84
N VAL A 256 -4.67 -10.20 -11.84
CA VAL A 256 -5.30 -8.92 -11.49
C VAL A 256 -5.19 -7.92 -12.63
N ARG A 257 -4.02 -7.79 -13.26
CA ARG A 257 -3.83 -6.91 -14.43
C ARG A 257 -4.76 -7.28 -15.59
N ALA A 258 -4.84 -8.57 -15.91
CA ALA A 258 -5.73 -9.03 -16.98
C ALA A 258 -7.21 -8.68 -16.69
N ALA A 259 -7.65 -8.80 -15.44
CA ALA A 259 -9.00 -8.37 -15.03
C ALA A 259 -9.17 -6.85 -15.13
N LEU A 260 -8.16 -6.07 -14.73
CA LEU A 260 -8.17 -4.61 -14.83
C LEU A 260 -8.17 -4.11 -16.27
N ASP A 261 -7.55 -4.81 -17.20
CA ASP A 261 -7.53 -4.43 -18.63
C ASP A 261 -8.95 -4.40 -19.25
N GLU A 262 -9.90 -5.15 -18.69
CA GLU A 262 -11.29 -5.18 -19.13
C GLU A 262 -12.16 -4.09 -18.45
N SER A 263 -11.63 -3.41 -17.44
CA SER A 263 -12.34 -2.38 -16.65
C SER A 263 -12.73 -1.15 -17.48
N ALA A 264 -13.72 -0.40 -16.98
CA ALA A 264 -14.13 0.87 -17.57
C ALA A 264 -13.00 1.91 -17.56
N TRP A 265 -12.20 1.92 -16.48
CA TRP A 265 -11.01 2.76 -16.37
C TRP A 265 -9.99 2.45 -17.48
N ALA A 266 -9.62 1.19 -17.66
CA ALA A 266 -8.62 0.81 -18.66
C ALA A 266 -9.07 1.14 -20.10
N LYS A 267 -10.36 0.98 -20.40
CA LYS A 267 -10.94 1.40 -21.69
C LYS A 267 -10.78 2.91 -21.90
N THR A 268 -11.14 3.70 -20.89
CA THR A 268 -11.04 5.16 -20.93
C THR A 268 -9.59 5.64 -21.10
N CYS A 269 -8.64 5.01 -20.42
CA CYS A 269 -7.22 5.31 -20.58
C CYS A 269 -6.72 5.02 -22.01
N ARG A 270 -7.10 3.88 -22.59
CA ARG A 270 -6.74 3.53 -23.98
C ARG A 270 -7.29 4.53 -24.99
N GLU A 271 -8.54 4.94 -24.82
CA GLU A 271 -9.18 5.95 -25.68
C GLU A 271 -8.46 7.30 -25.58
N ALA A 272 -8.11 7.74 -24.36
CA ALA A 272 -7.37 8.98 -24.14
C ALA A 272 -5.94 8.95 -24.73
N GLU A 273 -5.24 7.82 -24.60
CA GLU A 273 -3.93 7.64 -25.22
C GLU A 273 -3.99 7.67 -26.75
N GLU A 274 -5.00 7.05 -27.35
CA GLU A 274 -5.20 7.05 -28.79
C GLU A 274 -5.45 8.47 -29.31
N GLN A 275 -6.32 9.24 -28.63
CA GLN A 275 -6.58 10.64 -28.95
C GLN A 275 -5.31 11.51 -28.88
N GLU A 276 -4.47 11.31 -27.87
CA GLU A 276 -3.23 12.08 -27.75
C GLU A 276 -2.20 11.69 -28.82
N ARG A 277 -2.10 10.40 -29.18
CA ARG A 277 -1.26 9.95 -30.31
C ARG A 277 -1.71 10.57 -31.62
N GLU A 278 -3.01 10.68 -31.85
CA GLU A 278 -3.56 11.36 -33.03
C GLU A 278 -3.24 12.86 -33.02
N ARG A 279 -3.41 13.53 -31.87
CA ARG A 279 -3.05 14.95 -31.70
C ARG A 279 -1.57 15.20 -32.00
N GLN A 280 -0.67 14.35 -31.51
CA GLN A 280 0.77 14.47 -31.78
C GLN A 280 1.11 14.24 -33.26
N ARG A 281 0.43 13.30 -33.93
CA ARG A 281 0.56 13.10 -35.38
C ARG A 281 0.11 14.34 -36.15
N GLN A 282 -1.00 14.98 -35.74
CA GLN A 282 -1.48 16.21 -36.37
C GLN A 282 -0.48 17.37 -36.17
N ILE A 283 0.02 17.57 -34.95
CA ILE A 283 1.02 18.62 -34.65
C ILE A 283 2.30 18.40 -35.46
N SER A 284 2.82 17.18 -35.50
CA SER A 284 4.03 16.87 -36.28
C SER A 284 3.82 16.98 -37.79
N ALA A 285 2.62 16.71 -38.29
CA ALA A 285 2.27 16.93 -39.70
C ALA A 285 2.18 18.43 -40.05
N LEU A 286 1.69 19.27 -39.12
CA LEU A 286 1.66 20.73 -39.28
C LEU A 286 3.05 21.34 -39.21
N ALA A 287 3.93 20.85 -38.33
CA ALA A 287 5.30 21.35 -38.20
C ALA A 287 6.22 21.00 -39.39
N ARG A 288 5.81 20.06 -40.26
CA ARG A 288 6.53 19.68 -41.48
C ARG A 288 6.08 20.46 -42.73
N LYS A 289 5.01 21.25 -42.63
CA LYS A 289 4.52 22.13 -43.71
C LYS A 289 5.08 23.53 -43.52
#